data_AF-A0A830CNK1-F1
#
_entry.id   AF-A0A830CNK1-F1
#
_cell.length_a   1.000
_cell.length_b   1.000
_cell.length_c   1.000
_cell.angle_alpha   90.00
_cell.angle_beta   90.00
_cell.angle_gamma   90.00
#
_symmetry.space_group_name_H-M   'P 1'
#
loop_
_entity.id
_entity.type
_entity.pdbx_description
1 polymer ?
#
loop_
_entity_poly.entity_id
_entity_poly.type
_entity_poly.pdbx_seq_one_letter_code
_entity_poly.pdbx_strand_id
1 'polypeptide(L)'
;MNKLLLNLDLIHVLQKVGRRLIYGKGTHVVESETGEQKKKIRKFKESAWKCIYYLSAEILALAVTYNEPWFTKTKYFWVGPGNQVWPDQAYKLKLKGLYMFAGGFYTYSIFALIFWETRRSDFGVSMGHHVATFILIVLSYVFRFARVGSVVLALHDASDVFLEVGKMSKYSGADGLASFSFVLFVLSWIVLRLVYYPFWILWSTSYEVIQTLDKEKHKFDGPIYYYLFNFLLFSLLVLHIYWWVLMYRMLVKQVQSRGVVSEDVRSDSEDEDEHED
;
A
#
# COMPACT_ATOMS: atom_id res chain seq x y z
N MET A 1 21.52 2.93 20.61
CA MET A 1 21.09 1.88 21.56
C MET A 1 19.57 1.82 21.71
N ASN A 2 18.85 2.93 21.96
CA ASN A 2 17.38 2.90 22.17
C ASN A 2 16.50 2.59 20.94
N LYS A 3 16.96 2.86 19.71
CA LYS A 3 16.19 2.52 18.49
C LYS A 3 16.20 1.03 18.13
N LEU A 4 17.22 0.28 18.55
CA LEU A 4 17.29 -1.17 18.36
C LEU A 4 16.41 -1.91 19.38
N LEU A 5 16.32 -1.39 20.61
CA LEU A 5 15.48 -1.97 21.67
C LEU A 5 13.98 -1.88 21.36
N LEU A 6 13.49 -0.72 20.89
CA LEU A 6 12.07 -0.58 20.48
C LEU A 6 11.67 -1.51 19.33
N ASN A 7 12.58 -1.72 18.38
CA ASN A 7 12.33 -2.64 17.25
C ASN A 7 12.34 -4.09 17.74
N LEU A 8 13.29 -4.45 18.62
CA LEU A 8 13.32 -5.75 19.29
C LEU A 8 12.06 -5.99 20.12
N ASP A 9 11.59 -5.02 20.91
CA ASP A 9 10.39 -5.15 21.75
C ASP A 9 9.14 -5.37 20.91
N LEU A 10 8.95 -4.59 19.83
CA LEU A 10 7.82 -4.79 18.92
C LEU A 10 7.88 -6.17 18.25
N ILE A 11 9.07 -6.56 17.76
CA ILE A 11 9.28 -7.87 17.13
C ILE A 11 8.99 -9.01 18.11
N HIS A 12 9.39 -8.87 19.39
CA HIS A 12 9.12 -9.85 20.45
C HIS A 12 7.63 -9.89 20.81
N VAL A 13 6.95 -8.74 20.90
CA VAL A 13 5.51 -8.65 21.15
C VAL A 13 4.74 -9.31 20.00
N LEU A 14 5.05 -8.98 18.74
CA LEU A 14 4.43 -9.58 17.56
C LEU A 14 4.69 -11.09 17.51
N GLN A 15 5.88 -11.55 17.88
CA GLN A 15 6.19 -12.96 17.97
C GLN A 15 5.38 -13.67 19.06
N LYS A 16 5.23 -13.07 20.24
CA LYS A 16 4.43 -13.63 21.34
C LYS A 16 2.94 -13.70 20.97
N VAL A 17 2.42 -12.65 20.34
CA VAL A 17 1.04 -12.60 19.82
C VAL A 17 0.85 -13.65 18.73
N GLY A 18 1.74 -13.72 17.75
CA GLY A 18 1.70 -14.71 16.67
C GLY A 18 1.71 -16.14 17.20
N ARG A 19 2.62 -16.49 18.11
CA ARG A 19 2.66 -17.84 18.73
C ARG A 19 1.34 -18.18 19.44
N ARG A 20 0.78 -17.23 20.18
CA ARG A 20 -0.49 -17.42 20.89
C ARG A 20 -1.67 -17.60 19.95
N LEU A 21 -1.70 -16.89 18.82
CA LEU A 21 -2.79 -16.97 17.84
C LEU A 21 -2.67 -18.22 16.95
N ILE A 22 -1.45 -18.60 16.56
CA ILE A 22 -1.20 -19.76 15.68
C ILE A 22 -1.32 -21.08 16.45
N TYR A 23 -0.82 -21.17 17.69
CA TYR A 23 -0.72 -22.44 18.42
C TYR A 23 -1.57 -22.55 19.69
N GLY A 24 -2.28 -21.48 20.07
CA GLY A 24 -3.14 -21.44 21.26
C GLY A 24 -2.38 -21.24 22.58
N LYS A 25 -3.11 -21.23 23.70
CA LYS A 25 -2.60 -20.84 25.04
C LYS A 25 -1.71 -21.90 25.74
N GLY A 26 -1.40 -23.02 25.11
CA GLY A 26 -0.88 -24.21 25.80
C GLY A 26 0.35 -24.89 25.20
N THR A 27 0.95 -24.33 24.14
CA THR A 27 2.17 -24.93 23.59
C THR A 27 3.34 -24.55 24.50
N HIS A 28 3.68 -25.47 25.41
CA HIS A 28 5.03 -25.57 25.93
C HIS A 28 5.99 -25.39 24.76
N VAL A 29 7.06 -24.63 24.97
CA VAL A 29 8.16 -24.44 24.04
C VAL A 29 8.61 -25.84 23.59
N VAL A 30 8.08 -26.33 22.47
CA VAL A 30 8.56 -27.56 21.85
C VAL A 30 9.95 -27.20 21.38
N GLU A 31 10.93 -27.88 21.95
CA GLU A 31 12.35 -27.57 21.87
C GLU A 31 12.92 -27.68 20.44
N SER A 32 12.10 -28.01 19.46
CA SER A 32 12.34 -27.65 18.06
C SER A 32 11.04 -27.25 17.35
N GLU A 33 10.90 -25.96 17.01
CA GLU A 33 9.89 -25.54 16.04
C GLU A 33 10.26 -26.12 14.68
N THR A 34 9.32 -26.77 14.01
CA THR A 34 9.53 -27.27 12.64
C THR A 34 9.82 -26.11 11.69
N GLY A 35 10.52 -26.38 10.57
CA GLY A 35 10.80 -25.34 9.56
C GLY A 35 9.53 -24.60 9.11
N GLU A 36 8.44 -25.35 8.92
CA GLU A 36 7.13 -24.82 8.55
C GLU A 36 6.54 -23.89 9.62
N GLN A 37 6.67 -24.24 10.91
CA GLN A 37 6.22 -23.40 12.02
C GLN A 37 6.98 -22.08 12.10
N LYS A 38 8.31 -22.12 11.89
CA LYS A 38 9.13 -20.91 11.83
C LYS A 38 8.74 -20.04 10.63
N LYS A 39 8.50 -20.64 9.45
CA LYS A 39 8.04 -19.95 8.23
C LYS A 39 6.70 -19.24 8.48
N LYS A 40 5.72 -19.91 9.10
CA LYS A 40 4.40 -19.34 9.47
C LYS A 40 4.52 -18.14 10.43
N ILE A 41 5.34 -18.26 11.48
CA ILE A 41 5.56 -17.14 12.42
C ILE A 41 6.24 -15.95 11.72
N ARG A 42 7.23 -16.20 10.86
CA ARG A 42 7.91 -15.14 10.09
C ARG A 42 6.92 -14.38 9.21
N LYS A 43 6.14 -15.10 8.39
CA LYS A 43 5.10 -14.51 7.52
C LYS A 43 4.04 -13.76 8.33
N PHE A 44 3.64 -14.25 9.49
CA PHE A 44 2.73 -13.53 10.39
C PHE A 44 3.32 -12.22 10.89
N LYS A 45 4.59 -12.21 11.34
CA LYS A 45 5.27 -11.00 11.84
C LYS A 45 5.42 -9.95 10.73
N GLU A 46 5.78 -10.36 9.52
CA GLU A 46 5.85 -9.48 8.35
C GLU A 46 4.49 -8.84 8.06
N SER A 47 3.42 -9.65 8.02
CA SER A 47 2.06 -9.13 7.82
C SER A 47 1.59 -8.22 8.95
N ALA A 48 1.90 -8.54 10.21
CA ALA A 48 1.53 -7.71 11.34
C ALA A 48 2.22 -6.34 11.32
N TRP A 49 3.51 -6.30 10.98
CA TRP A 49 4.25 -5.04 10.80
C TRP A 49 3.64 -4.19 9.69
N LYS A 50 3.34 -4.78 8.53
CA LYS A 50 2.67 -4.09 7.41
C LYS A 50 1.29 -3.59 7.79
N CYS A 51 0.50 -4.40 8.52
CA CYS A 51 -0.82 -4.00 9.00
C CYS A 51 -0.76 -2.78 9.92
N ILE A 52 0.17 -2.75 10.87
CA ILE A 52 0.37 -1.59 11.76
C ILE A 52 0.71 -0.34 10.94
N TYR A 53 1.62 -0.49 9.98
CA TYR A 53 1.98 0.61 9.09
C TYR A 53 0.75 1.12 8.32
N TYR A 54 0.09 0.27 7.52
CA TYR A 54 -1.02 0.71 6.66
C TYR A 54 -2.17 1.31 7.47
N LEU A 55 -2.48 0.75 8.65
CA LEU A 55 -3.50 1.34 9.52
C LEU A 55 -3.08 2.73 10.03
N SER A 56 -1.83 2.88 10.46
CA SER A 56 -1.32 4.18 10.91
C SER A 56 -1.22 5.20 9.77
N ALA A 57 -0.84 4.76 8.57
CA ALA A 57 -0.77 5.57 7.36
C ALA A 57 -2.16 6.07 6.96
N GLU A 58 -3.15 5.18 6.96
CA GLU A 58 -4.52 5.50 6.62
C GLU A 58 -5.14 6.48 7.63
N ILE A 59 -4.96 6.24 8.93
CA ILE A 59 -5.42 7.17 9.97
C ILE A 59 -4.77 8.54 9.78
N LEU A 60 -3.47 8.60 9.52
CA LEU A 60 -2.75 9.85 9.29
C LEU A 60 -3.24 10.56 8.01
N ALA A 61 -3.41 9.83 6.91
CA ALA A 61 -3.89 10.37 5.65
C ALA A 61 -5.28 10.99 5.83
N LEU A 62 -6.23 10.24 6.41
CA LEU A 62 -7.57 10.73 6.70
C LEU A 62 -7.55 11.92 7.66
N ALA A 63 -6.76 11.88 8.75
CA ALA A 63 -6.65 13.01 9.67
C ALA A 63 -6.13 14.29 8.99
N VAL A 64 -5.23 14.14 8.01
CA VAL A 64 -4.66 15.25 7.25
C VAL A 64 -5.63 15.77 6.20
N THR A 65 -6.38 14.90 5.52
CA THR A 65 -7.17 15.26 4.33
C THR A 65 -8.66 15.43 4.57
N TYR A 66 -9.27 14.74 5.53
CA TYR A 66 -10.74 14.64 5.66
C TYR A 66 -11.45 16.01 5.74
N ASN A 67 -10.89 16.95 6.51
CA ASN A 67 -11.44 18.31 6.67
C ASN A 67 -11.00 19.30 5.57
N GLU A 68 -10.32 18.83 4.53
CA GLU A 68 -9.84 19.68 3.45
C GLU A 68 -10.80 19.66 2.25
N PRO A 69 -10.98 20.80 1.55
CA PRO A 69 -11.98 20.90 0.48
C PRO A 69 -11.70 19.94 -0.69
N TRP A 70 -10.45 19.59 -0.90
CA TRP A 70 -10.04 18.66 -1.96
C TRP A 70 -10.32 17.19 -1.66
N PHE A 71 -10.73 16.83 -0.44
CA PHE A 71 -11.14 15.48 -0.11
C PHE A 71 -12.44 15.08 -0.83
N THR A 72 -13.30 16.06 -1.13
CA THR A 72 -14.61 15.83 -1.76
C THR A 72 -14.69 16.35 -3.20
N LYS A 73 -13.96 17.41 -3.54
CA LYS A 73 -13.98 18.00 -4.88
C LYS A 73 -12.58 18.12 -5.46
N THR A 74 -12.34 17.37 -6.53
CA THR A 74 -11.04 17.24 -7.21
C THR A 74 -10.49 18.55 -7.75
N LYS A 75 -11.36 19.49 -8.18
CA LYS A 75 -10.95 20.85 -8.59
C LYS A 75 -10.06 21.56 -7.56
N TYR A 76 -10.23 21.28 -6.27
CA TYR A 76 -9.45 21.91 -5.21
C TYR A 76 -8.06 21.28 -4.99
N PHE A 77 -7.70 20.24 -5.74
CA PHE A 77 -6.30 19.85 -5.90
C PHE A 77 -5.50 21.00 -6.53
N TRP A 78 -6.10 21.70 -7.50
CA TRP A 78 -5.41 22.70 -8.33
C TRP A 78 -5.71 24.13 -7.90
N VAL A 79 -6.89 24.38 -7.32
CA VAL A 79 -7.31 25.72 -6.88
C VAL A 79 -7.50 25.75 -5.37
N GLY A 80 -7.02 26.80 -4.71
CA GLY A 80 -7.20 27.07 -3.29
C GLY A 80 -7.93 28.38 -3.01
N PRO A 81 -8.17 28.72 -1.73
CA PRO A 81 -8.76 30.00 -1.36
C PRO A 81 -7.85 31.18 -1.77
N GLY A 82 -8.47 32.31 -2.13
CA GLY A 82 -7.78 33.49 -2.65
C GLY A 82 -7.21 33.25 -4.05
N ASN A 83 -5.98 33.69 -4.30
CA ASN A 83 -5.30 33.56 -5.59
C ASN A 83 -4.40 32.31 -5.67
N GLN A 84 -4.61 31.32 -4.80
CA GLN A 84 -3.79 30.10 -4.82
C GLN A 84 -4.19 29.19 -5.99
N VAL A 85 -3.35 29.15 -7.02
CA VAL A 85 -3.48 28.24 -8.15
C VAL A 85 -2.18 27.45 -8.24
N TRP A 86 -2.27 26.16 -8.54
CA TRP A 86 -1.09 25.34 -8.80
C TRP A 86 -0.26 25.95 -9.94
N PRO A 87 1.09 26.03 -9.83
CA PRO A 87 1.96 25.47 -8.77
C PRO A 87 2.19 26.37 -7.55
N ASP A 88 1.66 27.58 -7.52
CA ASP A 88 1.91 28.62 -6.49
C ASP A 88 1.13 28.39 -5.16
N GLN A 89 0.78 27.15 -4.84
CA GLN A 89 0.01 26.79 -3.65
C GLN A 89 0.87 26.69 -2.39
N ALA A 90 0.32 27.16 -1.27
CA ALA A 90 0.98 27.01 0.04
C ALA A 90 0.93 25.55 0.52
N TYR A 91 2.07 25.07 1.02
CA TYR A 91 2.22 23.70 1.49
C TYR A 91 1.95 23.62 2.99
N LYS A 92 0.81 23.07 3.39
CA LYS A 92 0.44 22.90 4.82
C LYS A 92 1.42 21.95 5.51
N LEU A 93 1.84 22.29 6.74
CA LEU A 93 2.80 21.48 7.51
C LEU A 93 2.35 20.02 7.69
N LYS A 94 1.05 19.80 7.92
CA LYS A 94 0.45 18.47 8.05
C LYS A 94 0.62 17.59 6.80
N LEU A 95 0.57 18.18 5.60
CA LEU A 95 0.86 17.47 4.34
C LEU A 95 2.35 17.12 4.25
N LYS A 96 3.25 17.91 4.84
CA LYS A 96 4.69 17.58 4.84
C LYS A 96 4.92 16.36 5.70
N GLY A 97 4.30 16.32 6.88
CA GLY A 97 4.33 15.17 7.77
C GLY A 97 3.88 13.88 7.08
N LEU A 98 2.72 13.92 6.41
CA LEU A 98 2.20 12.78 5.64
C LEU A 98 3.20 12.30 4.56
N TYR A 99 3.80 13.23 3.81
CA TYR A 99 4.77 12.88 2.77
C TYR A 99 6.08 12.33 3.31
N MET A 100 6.59 12.86 4.43
CA MET A 100 7.78 12.33 5.08
C MET A 100 7.53 10.92 5.62
N PHE A 101 6.34 10.70 6.19
CA PHE A 101 5.91 9.38 6.66
C PHE A 101 5.83 8.36 5.51
N ALA A 102 5.09 8.69 4.45
CA ALA A 102 4.93 7.81 3.29
C ALA A 102 6.27 7.58 2.55
N GLY A 103 7.03 8.64 2.28
CA GLY A 103 8.34 8.56 1.63
C GLY A 103 9.35 7.71 2.43
N GLY A 104 9.35 7.84 3.76
CA GLY A 104 10.16 6.99 4.64
C GLY A 104 9.80 5.51 4.53
N PHE A 105 8.51 5.19 4.51
CA PHE A 105 8.06 3.81 4.32
C PHE A 105 8.39 3.25 2.95
N TYR A 106 8.12 3.97 1.86
CA TYR A 106 8.44 3.47 0.52
C TYR A 106 9.94 3.27 0.32
N THR A 107 10.77 4.13 0.92
CA THR A 107 12.22 3.91 0.98
C THR A 107 12.53 2.61 1.70
N TYR A 108 12.01 2.44 2.93
CA TYR A 108 12.16 1.20 3.70
C TYR A 108 11.69 -0.04 2.93
N SER A 109 10.54 0.00 2.28
CA SER A 109 9.95 -1.12 1.55
C SER A 109 10.78 -1.52 0.33
N ILE A 110 11.42 -0.57 -0.36
CA ILE A 110 12.38 -0.90 -1.44
C ILE A 110 13.57 -1.68 -0.87
N PHE A 111 14.18 -1.22 0.23
CA PHE A 111 15.27 -1.95 0.88
C PHE A 111 14.80 -3.31 1.41
N ALA A 112 13.61 -3.37 2.00
CA ALA A 112 13.05 -4.61 2.50
C ALA A 112 12.82 -5.62 1.37
N LEU A 113 12.27 -5.21 0.23
CA LEU A 113 12.10 -6.09 -0.92
C LEU A 113 13.43 -6.64 -1.46
N ILE A 114 14.50 -5.84 -1.46
CA ILE A 114 15.80 -6.29 -1.96
C ILE A 114 16.47 -7.27 -0.98
N PHE A 115 16.39 -7.01 0.33
CA PHE A 115 17.25 -7.67 1.31
C PHE A 115 16.54 -8.59 2.32
N TRP A 116 15.25 -8.39 2.60
CA TRP A 116 14.58 -9.01 3.75
C TRP A 116 13.27 -9.72 3.42
N GLU A 117 12.48 -9.22 2.47
CA GLU A 117 11.18 -9.78 2.13
C GLU A 117 11.35 -11.01 1.24
N THR A 118 10.50 -12.01 1.48
CA THR A 118 10.49 -13.25 0.69
C THR A 118 10.13 -12.94 -0.76
N ARG A 119 10.99 -13.35 -1.69
CA ARG A 119 10.78 -13.14 -3.13
C ARG A 119 9.63 -14.02 -3.62
N ARG A 120 8.66 -13.41 -4.30
CA ARG A 120 7.52 -14.09 -4.93
C ARG A 120 7.60 -13.98 -6.44
N SER A 121 6.82 -14.76 -7.16
CA SER A 121 6.75 -14.71 -8.64
C SER A 121 6.43 -13.32 -9.20
N ASP A 122 5.71 -12.46 -8.46
CA ASP A 122 5.42 -11.08 -8.85
C ASP A 122 6.44 -10.03 -8.35
N PHE A 123 7.62 -10.46 -7.92
CA PHE A 123 8.65 -9.58 -7.35
C PHE A 123 8.99 -8.38 -8.25
N GLY A 124 9.21 -8.60 -9.55
CA GLY A 124 9.58 -7.52 -10.48
C GLY A 124 8.47 -6.47 -10.61
N VAL A 125 7.21 -6.92 -10.64
CA VAL A 125 6.02 -6.06 -10.70
C VAL A 125 5.89 -5.24 -9.42
N SER A 126 6.07 -5.89 -8.27
CA SER A 126 6.05 -5.24 -6.95
C SER A 126 7.17 -4.21 -6.80
N MET A 127 8.41 -4.56 -7.16
CA MET A 127 9.55 -3.63 -7.14
C MET A 127 9.31 -2.42 -8.05
N GLY A 128 8.82 -2.65 -9.27
CA GLY A 128 8.47 -1.58 -10.21
C GLY A 128 7.43 -0.62 -9.63
N HIS A 129 6.41 -1.15 -8.93
CA HIS A 129 5.44 -0.34 -8.21
C HIS A 129 6.08 0.51 -7.11
N HIS A 130 6.89 -0.08 -6.24
CA HIS A 130 7.50 0.68 -5.13
C HIS A 130 8.41 1.79 -5.63
N VAL A 131 9.19 1.55 -6.70
CA VAL A 131 10.01 2.57 -7.35
C VAL A 131 9.14 3.66 -7.97
N ALA A 132 8.11 3.30 -8.73
CA ALA A 132 7.20 4.27 -9.35
C ALA A 132 6.49 5.14 -8.31
N THR A 133 6.00 4.54 -7.22
CA THR A 133 5.33 5.26 -6.14
C THR A 133 6.30 6.16 -5.37
N PHE A 134 7.54 5.71 -5.12
CA PHE A 134 8.57 6.55 -4.50
C PHE A 134 8.87 7.79 -5.36
N ILE A 135 9.05 7.60 -6.67
CA ILE A 135 9.24 8.70 -7.62
C ILE A 135 8.02 9.63 -7.61
N LEU A 136 6.79 9.09 -7.62
CA LEU A 136 5.56 9.88 -7.52
C LEU A 136 5.51 10.72 -6.23
N ILE A 137 5.89 10.16 -5.08
CA ILE A 137 5.93 10.90 -3.80
C ILE A 137 6.93 12.06 -3.89
N VAL A 138 8.14 11.81 -4.40
CA VAL A 138 9.18 12.84 -4.54
C VAL A 138 8.75 13.93 -5.52
N LEU A 139 8.33 13.55 -6.73
CA LEU A 139 7.90 14.51 -7.75
C LEU A 139 6.67 15.28 -7.29
N SER A 140 5.72 14.62 -6.62
CA SER A 140 4.55 15.29 -6.06
C SER A 140 4.92 16.34 -5.00
N TYR A 141 5.92 16.04 -4.16
CA TYR A 141 6.44 16.99 -3.18
C TYR A 141 7.09 18.21 -3.86
N VAL A 142 7.98 17.96 -4.83
CA VAL A 142 8.73 19.00 -5.56
C VAL A 142 7.80 19.87 -6.40
N PHE A 143 6.90 19.26 -7.16
CA PHE A 143 5.97 19.94 -8.07
C PHE A 143 4.68 20.39 -7.41
N ARG A 144 4.56 20.36 -6.08
CA ARG A 144 3.37 20.83 -5.34
C ARG A 144 2.07 20.08 -5.65
N PHE A 145 2.14 18.80 -6.03
CA PHE A 145 0.97 17.92 -6.18
C PHE A 145 0.49 17.29 -4.87
N ALA A 146 0.90 17.86 -3.73
CA ALA A 146 0.64 17.32 -2.41
C ALA A 146 -0.83 17.04 -2.10
N ARG A 147 -1.73 17.91 -2.56
CA ARG A 147 -3.18 17.77 -2.34
C ARG A 147 -3.71 16.52 -3.03
N VAL A 148 -3.48 16.36 -4.34
CA VAL A 148 -3.90 15.15 -5.07
C VAL A 148 -3.18 13.91 -4.53
N GLY A 149 -1.87 13.98 -4.31
CA GLY A 149 -1.12 12.83 -3.83
C GLY A 149 -1.49 12.41 -2.40
N SER A 150 -2.01 13.31 -1.55
CA SER A 150 -2.54 12.93 -0.24
C SER A 150 -3.78 12.04 -0.34
N VAL A 151 -4.64 12.27 -1.34
CA VAL A 151 -5.79 11.40 -1.62
C VAL A 151 -5.34 10.11 -2.28
N VAL A 152 -4.34 10.16 -3.17
CA VAL A 152 -3.73 8.95 -3.76
C VAL A 152 -3.23 8.02 -2.65
N LEU A 153 -2.47 8.52 -1.67
CA LEU A 153 -1.97 7.71 -0.55
C LEU A 153 -3.12 7.04 0.22
N ALA A 154 -4.16 7.79 0.60
CA ALA A 154 -5.34 7.24 1.30
C ALA A 154 -6.06 6.15 0.49
N LEU A 155 -6.25 6.35 -0.82
CA LEU A 155 -6.93 5.36 -1.67
C LEU A 155 -6.17 4.02 -1.77
N HIS A 156 -4.83 4.05 -1.64
CA HIS A 156 -4.01 2.83 -1.79
C HIS A 156 -3.85 2.12 -0.45
N ASP A 157 -3.50 2.82 0.62
CA ASP A 157 -3.16 2.17 1.90
C ASP A 157 -4.40 1.52 2.57
N ALA A 158 -5.61 2.05 2.35
CA ALA A 158 -6.83 1.57 2.98
C ALA A 158 -7.14 0.08 2.74
N SER A 159 -7.01 -0.44 1.51
CA SER A 159 -7.34 -1.85 1.26
C SER A 159 -6.30 -2.80 1.87
N ASP A 160 -5.06 -2.34 1.97
CA ASP A 160 -3.92 -3.18 2.33
C ASP A 160 -3.99 -3.57 3.82
N VAL A 161 -4.71 -2.77 4.63
CA VAL A 161 -5.11 -3.17 5.98
C VAL A 161 -5.89 -4.49 5.95
N PHE A 162 -6.91 -4.63 5.08
CA PHE A 162 -7.70 -5.87 4.98
C PHE A 162 -6.86 -7.04 4.46
N LEU A 163 -5.96 -6.79 3.52
CA LEU A 163 -5.04 -7.80 3.00
C LEU A 163 -4.17 -8.39 4.11
N GLU A 164 -3.53 -7.54 4.91
CA GLU A 164 -2.62 -7.99 5.96
C GLU A 164 -3.36 -8.65 7.13
N VAL A 165 -4.57 -8.18 7.47
CA VAL A 165 -5.46 -8.87 8.41
C VAL A 165 -5.85 -10.26 7.90
N GLY A 166 -6.17 -10.39 6.61
CA GLY A 166 -6.48 -11.68 5.98
C GLY A 166 -5.32 -12.66 6.04
N LYS A 167 -4.10 -12.20 5.71
CA LYS A 167 -2.88 -13.02 5.81
C LYS A 167 -2.60 -13.46 7.24
N MET A 168 -2.63 -12.54 8.21
CA MET A 168 -2.45 -12.86 9.64
C MET A 168 -3.46 -13.90 10.12
N SER A 169 -4.73 -13.76 9.71
CA SER A 169 -5.81 -14.69 10.05
C SER A 169 -5.56 -16.07 9.45
N LYS A 170 -5.10 -16.13 8.18
CA LYS A 170 -4.78 -17.39 7.50
C LYS A 170 -3.62 -18.11 8.19
N TYR A 171 -2.55 -17.41 8.53
CA TYR A 171 -1.41 -18.01 9.24
C TYR A 171 -1.76 -18.50 10.63
N SER A 172 -2.78 -17.90 11.27
CA SER A 172 -3.29 -18.29 12.59
C SER A 172 -4.37 -19.38 12.54
N GLY A 173 -4.70 -19.93 11.36
CA GLY A 173 -5.75 -20.93 11.19
C GLY A 173 -7.19 -20.40 11.37
N ALA A 174 -7.38 -19.08 11.44
CA ALA A 174 -8.68 -18.44 11.54
C ALA A 174 -9.32 -18.28 10.14
N ASP A 175 -9.64 -19.40 9.49
CA ASP A 175 -10.07 -19.42 8.08
C ASP A 175 -11.33 -18.58 7.81
N GLY A 176 -12.29 -18.52 8.74
CA GLY A 176 -13.47 -17.66 8.62
C GLY A 176 -13.12 -16.17 8.56
N LEU A 177 -12.21 -15.71 9.42
CA LEU A 177 -11.76 -14.33 9.44
C LEU A 177 -10.87 -14.00 8.23
N ALA A 178 -10.03 -14.95 7.79
CA ALA A 178 -9.24 -14.83 6.58
C ALA A 178 -10.14 -14.64 5.35
N SER A 179 -11.19 -15.46 5.25
CA SER A 179 -12.17 -15.42 4.16
C SER A 179 -12.94 -14.10 4.13
N PHE A 180 -13.43 -13.66 5.28
CA PHE A 180 -14.12 -12.37 5.40
C PHE A 180 -13.21 -11.19 5.04
N SER A 181 -11.98 -11.18 5.56
CA SER A 181 -11.00 -10.12 5.28
C SER A 181 -10.59 -10.08 3.81
N PHE A 182 -10.46 -11.24 3.16
CA PHE A 182 -10.17 -11.32 1.73
C PHE A 182 -11.31 -10.73 0.88
N VAL A 183 -12.57 -11.02 1.21
CA VAL A 183 -13.71 -10.41 0.51
C VAL A 183 -13.71 -8.87 0.68
N LEU A 184 -13.46 -8.36 1.89
CA LEU A 184 -13.33 -6.92 2.12
C LEU A 184 -12.16 -6.29 1.34
N PHE A 185 -11.03 -6.99 1.29
CA PHE A 185 -9.87 -6.56 0.49
C PHE A 185 -10.24 -6.45 -1.00
N VAL A 186 -10.88 -7.46 -1.57
CA VAL A 186 -11.30 -7.46 -2.99
C VAL A 186 -12.30 -6.32 -3.26
N LEU A 187 -13.32 -6.15 -2.41
CA LEU A 187 -14.32 -5.10 -2.58
C LEU A 187 -13.69 -3.70 -2.49
N SER A 188 -12.88 -3.47 -1.46
CA SER A 188 -12.18 -2.18 -1.29
C SER A 188 -11.18 -1.91 -2.42
N TRP A 189 -10.49 -2.92 -2.96
CA TRP A 189 -9.61 -2.77 -4.11
C TRP A 189 -10.35 -2.25 -5.35
N ILE A 190 -11.50 -2.86 -5.68
CA ILE A 190 -12.32 -2.42 -6.82
C ILE A 190 -12.76 -0.97 -6.62
N VAL A 191 -13.37 -0.67 -5.48
CA VAL A 191 -13.92 0.67 -5.20
C VAL A 191 -12.81 1.71 -5.23
N LEU A 192 -11.72 1.51 -4.50
CA LEU A 192 -10.71 2.53 -4.30
C LEU A 192 -9.77 2.68 -5.50
N ARG A 193 -9.27 1.57 -6.07
CA ARG A 193 -8.22 1.58 -7.11
C ARG A 193 -8.74 1.43 -8.54
N LEU A 194 -9.90 0.80 -8.75
CA LEU A 194 -10.47 0.63 -10.08
C LEU A 194 -11.65 1.57 -10.38
N VAL A 195 -12.22 2.21 -9.35
CA VAL A 195 -13.28 3.23 -9.52
C VAL A 195 -12.77 4.61 -9.10
N TYR A 196 -12.56 4.88 -7.81
CA TYR A 196 -12.18 6.22 -7.35
C TYR A 196 -10.87 6.71 -7.98
N TYR A 197 -9.83 5.88 -7.99
CA TYR A 197 -8.54 6.27 -8.55
C TYR A 197 -8.62 6.74 -10.03
N PRO A 198 -9.13 5.95 -11.00
CA PRO A 198 -9.20 6.41 -12.38
C PRO A 198 -10.21 7.54 -12.60
N PHE A 199 -11.41 7.47 -12.00
CA PHE A 199 -12.47 8.43 -12.31
C PHE A 199 -12.34 9.75 -11.56
N TRP A 200 -11.62 9.81 -10.44
CA TRP A 200 -11.35 11.07 -9.73
C TRP A 200 -9.92 11.54 -9.91
N ILE A 201 -8.92 10.70 -9.60
CA ILE A 201 -7.52 11.13 -9.61
C ILE A 201 -7.04 11.32 -11.04
N LEU A 202 -7.10 10.27 -11.88
CA LEU A 202 -6.59 10.38 -13.25
C LEU A 202 -7.39 11.38 -14.07
N TRP A 203 -8.70 11.45 -13.87
CA TRP A 203 -9.53 12.50 -14.47
C TRP A 203 -9.02 13.90 -14.10
N SER A 204 -8.79 14.15 -12.81
CA SER A 204 -8.34 15.46 -12.34
C SER A 204 -6.93 15.81 -12.82
N THR A 205 -5.99 14.87 -12.75
CA THR A 205 -4.60 15.08 -13.18
C THR A 205 -4.43 15.12 -14.69
N SER A 206 -5.38 14.59 -15.46
CA SER A 206 -5.35 14.64 -16.93
C SER A 206 -6.13 15.82 -17.49
N TYR A 207 -7.28 16.16 -16.89
CA TYR A 207 -8.21 17.13 -17.45
C TYR A 207 -8.24 18.45 -16.67
N GLU A 208 -8.54 18.39 -15.37
CA GLU A 208 -8.74 19.60 -14.56
C GLU A 208 -7.45 20.43 -14.44
N VAL A 209 -6.28 19.77 -14.30
CA VAL A 209 -5.00 20.49 -14.19
C VAL A 209 -4.70 21.35 -15.42
N ILE A 210 -5.02 20.86 -16.63
CA ILE A 210 -4.77 21.57 -17.90
C ILE A 210 -5.64 22.83 -18.00
N GLN A 211 -6.84 22.79 -17.42
CA GLN A 211 -7.74 23.94 -17.38
C GLN A 211 -7.28 25.03 -16.41
N THR A 212 -6.50 24.65 -15.40
CA THR A 212 -6.03 25.56 -14.35
C THR A 212 -4.63 26.12 -14.59
N LEU A 213 -3.80 25.41 -15.37
CA LEU A 213 -2.43 25.83 -15.63
C LEU A 213 -2.39 27.04 -16.58
N ASP A 214 -1.75 28.12 -16.13
CA ASP A 214 -1.34 29.21 -17.02
C ASP A 214 -0.24 28.71 -17.96
N LYS A 215 -0.65 28.35 -19.18
CA LYS A 215 0.22 27.82 -20.23
C LYS A 215 1.21 28.85 -20.74
N GLU A 216 0.95 30.15 -20.56
CA GLU A 216 1.88 31.20 -20.99
C GLU A 216 3.03 31.35 -20.00
N LYS A 217 2.73 31.29 -18.70
CA LYS A 217 3.73 31.36 -17.62
C LYS A 217 4.61 30.12 -17.54
N HIS A 218 4.09 28.94 -17.89
CA HIS A 218 4.78 27.64 -17.74
C HIS A 218 4.92 26.85 -19.05
N LYS A 219 5.35 27.52 -20.14
CA LYS A 219 5.42 26.92 -21.50
C LYS A 219 6.27 25.64 -21.61
N PHE A 220 7.39 25.55 -20.89
CA PHE A 220 8.35 24.43 -21.03
C PHE A 220 8.27 23.40 -19.91
N ASP A 221 8.29 23.86 -18.65
CA ASP A 221 8.32 22.96 -17.49
C ASP A 221 6.96 22.29 -17.22
N GLY A 222 5.86 23.00 -17.46
CA GLY A 222 4.50 22.53 -17.21
C GLY A 222 4.15 21.23 -17.94
N PRO A 223 4.35 21.13 -19.26
CA PRO A 223 4.12 19.90 -20.02
C PRO A 223 4.95 18.72 -19.52
N ILE A 224 6.23 18.93 -19.19
CA ILE A 224 7.11 17.86 -18.70
C ILE A 224 6.58 17.29 -17.39
N TYR A 225 6.24 18.16 -16.43
CA TYR A 225 5.68 17.74 -15.14
C TYR A 225 4.36 16.99 -15.32
N TYR A 226 3.50 17.50 -16.20
CA TYR A 226 2.23 16.88 -16.54
C TYR A 226 2.38 15.47 -17.11
N TYR A 227 3.19 15.30 -18.16
CA TYR A 227 3.32 14.01 -18.85
C TYR A 227 4.03 12.98 -17.98
N LEU A 228 5.11 13.36 -17.30
CA LEU A 228 5.85 12.46 -16.42
C LEU A 228 4.97 11.97 -15.26
N PHE A 229 4.26 12.88 -14.59
CA PHE A 229 3.42 12.53 -13.45
C PHE A 229 2.23 11.66 -13.86
N ASN A 230 1.52 12.02 -14.94
CA ASN A 230 0.41 11.20 -15.43
C ASN A 230 0.89 9.85 -15.94
N PHE A 231 2.02 9.77 -16.65
CA PHE A 231 2.57 8.48 -17.09
C PHE A 231 2.79 7.50 -15.93
N LEU A 232 3.36 7.99 -14.81
CA LEU A 232 3.55 7.18 -13.62
C LEU A 232 2.22 6.77 -12.96
N LEU A 233 1.23 7.67 -12.88
CA LEU A 233 -0.10 7.34 -12.35
C LEU A 233 -0.86 6.33 -13.23
N PHE A 234 -0.80 6.47 -14.55
CA PHE A 234 -1.38 5.48 -15.47
C PHE A 234 -0.65 4.14 -15.38
N SER A 235 0.67 4.15 -15.19
CA SER A 235 1.44 2.93 -14.93
C SER A 235 0.96 2.23 -13.65
N LEU A 236 0.66 2.97 -12.58
CA LEU A 236 0.05 2.39 -11.38
C LEU A 236 -1.32 1.74 -11.66
N LEU A 237 -2.18 2.38 -12.46
CA LEU A 237 -3.47 1.77 -12.84
C LEU A 237 -3.28 0.44 -13.57
N VAL A 238 -2.31 0.35 -14.49
CA VAL A 238 -2.00 -0.91 -15.20
C VAL A 238 -1.62 -2.01 -14.21
N LEU A 239 -0.79 -1.68 -13.21
CA LEU A 239 -0.42 -2.61 -12.15
C LEU A 239 -1.64 -3.01 -11.29
N HIS A 240 -2.54 -2.07 -10.99
CA HIS A 240 -3.77 -2.38 -10.26
C HIS A 240 -4.68 -3.36 -11.00
N ILE A 241 -4.77 -3.22 -12.33
CA ILE A 241 -5.50 -4.16 -13.19
C ILE A 241 -4.82 -5.53 -13.20
N TYR A 242 -3.48 -5.56 -13.26
CA TYR A 242 -2.72 -6.81 -13.17
C TYR A 242 -3.03 -7.57 -11.87
N TRP A 243 -2.93 -6.93 -10.70
CA TRP A 243 -3.24 -7.58 -9.43
C TRP A 243 -4.72 -7.93 -9.29
N TRP A 244 -5.61 -7.10 -9.84
CA TRP A 244 -7.04 -7.42 -9.90
C TRP A 244 -7.30 -8.77 -10.59
N VAL A 245 -6.62 -9.05 -11.71
CA VAL A 245 -6.74 -10.36 -12.38
C VAL A 245 -6.30 -11.50 -11.47
N LEU A 246 -5.24 -11.32 -10.68
CA LEU A 246 -4.77 -12.35 -9.73
C LEU A 246 -5.77 -12.55 -8.58
N MET A 247 -6.27 -11.46 -7.99
CA MET A 247 -7.30 -11.52 -6.95
C MET A 247 -8.59 -12.15 -7.45
N TYR A 248 -9.02 -11.83 -8.66
CA TYR A 248 -10.20 -12.42 -9.27
C TYR A 248 -10.04 -13.95 -9.42
N ARG A 249 -8.87 -14.42 -9.87
CA ARG A 249 -8.57 -15.86 -9.93
C ARG A 249 -8.64 -16.51 -8.55
N MET A 250 -8.10 -15.86 -7.52
CA MET A 250 -8.19 -16.34 -6.14
C MET A 250 -9.63 -16.36 -5.61
N LEU A 251 -10.42 -15.33 -5.93
CA LEU A 251 -11.84 -15.25 -5.54
C LEU A 251 -12.65 -16.38 -6.17
N VAL A 252 -12.45 -16.67 -7.46
CA VAL A 252 -13.09 -17.79 -8.15
C VAL A 252 -12.73 -19.12 -7.47
N LYS A 253 -11.44 -19.33 -7.14
CA LYS A 253 -11.01 -20.52 -6.39
C LYS A 253 -11.68 -20.61 -5.02
N GLN A 254 -11.79 -19.50 -4.29
CA GLN A 254 -12.45 -19.46 -2.99
C GLN A 254 -13.95 -19.80 -3.08
N VAL A 255 -14.63 -19.34 -4.12
CA VAL A 255 -16.04 -19.70 -4.35
C VAL A 255 -16.17 -21.20 -4.64
N GLN A 256 -15.28 -21.75 -5.47
CA GLN A 256 -15.25 -23.18 -5.81
C GLN A 256 -14.93 -24.06 -4.58
N SER A 257 -14.09 -23.59 -3.66
CA SER A 257 -13.70 -24.28 -2.42
C SER A 257 -14.69 -24.08 -1.25
N ARG A 258 -15.91 -23.58 -1.52
CA ARG A 258 -16.95 -23.30 -0.51
C ARG A 258 -16.51 -22.32 0.59
N GLY A 259 -15.74 -21.30 0.20
CA GLY A 259 -15.36 -20.18 1.05
C GLY A 259 -13.95 -20.26 1.61
N VAL A 260 -13.23 -21.38 1.46
CA VAL A 260 -11.86 -21.52 1.98
C VAL A 260 -10.86 -20.77 1.11
N VAL A 261 -10.15 -19.80 1.68
CA VAL A 261 -9.07 -19.09 0.99
C VAL A 261 -7.94 -20.08 0.65
N SER A 262 -7.69 -20.26 -0.65
CA SER A 262 -6.60 -21.06 -1.19
C SER A 262 -5.25 -20.38 -1.00
N GLU A 263 -4.16 -21.11 -1.23
CA GLU A 263 -2.82 -20.50 -1.26
C GLU A 263 -2.73 -19.37 -2.30
N ASP A 264 -1.84 -18.40 -2.00
CA ASP A 264 -1.60 -17.24 -2.86
C ASP A 264 -1.03 -17.75 -4.18
N VAL A 265 -1.65 -17.41 -5.31
CA VAL A 265 -1.23 -17.88 -6.64
C VAL A 265 0.19 -17.42 -7.03
N ARG A 266 0.82 -16.61 -6.19
CA ARG A 266 2.16 -16.07 -6.37
C ARG A 266 3.22 -16.77 -5.52
N SER A 267 2.82 -17.60 -4.56
CA SER A 267 3.74 -18.32 -3.65
C SER A 267 4.25 -19.66 -4.22
N ASP A 268 3.74 -20.13 -5.36
CA ASP A 268 4.16 -21.42 -5.96
C ASP A 268 5.66 -21.47 -6.37
N SER A 269 6.37 -20.34 -6.39
CA SER A 269 7.82 -20.30 -6.65
C SER A 269 8.68 -20.38 -5.38
N GLU A 270 8.08 -20.54 -4.19
CA GLU A 270 8.81 -20.56 -2.91
C GLU A 270 9.55 -21.89 -2.65
N ASP A 271 9.21 -22.97 -3.36
CA ASP A 271 9.71 -24.32 -3.07
C ASP A 271 10.89 -24.75 -3.96
N GLU A 272 11.26 -23.96 -4.99
CA GLU A 272 12.37 -24.30 -5.88
C GLU A 272 13.74 -23.89 -5.32
N ASP A 273 13.80 -22.86 -4.46
CA ASP A 273 15.06 -22.32 -3.91
C ASP A 273 15.52 -22.99 -2.59
N GLU A 274 14.71 -23.86 -1.96
CA GLU A 274 15.08 -24.58 -0.72
C GLU A 274 15.75 -25.96 -1.00
N HIS A 275 15.99 -26.32 -2.26
CA HIS A 275 16.57 -27.61 -2.65
C HIS A 275 18.04 -27.55 -3.13
N GLU A 276 18.71 -26.40 -3.04
CA GLU A 276 20.11 -26.23 -3.51
C GLU A 276 21.14 -25.84 -2.41
N ASP A 277 20.87 -26.08 -1.13
CA ASP A 277 21.89 -25.99 -0.05
C ASP A 277 22.01 -27.28 0.78
#